data_AF-A0A2N5YV76-F1
#
_entry.id   AF-A0A2N5YV76-F1
#
_cell.length_a   1.000
_cell.length_b   1.000
_cell.length_c   1.000
_cell.angle_alpha   90.00
_cell.angle_beta   90.00
_cell.angle_gamma   90.00
#
_symmetry.space_group_name_H-M   'P 1'
#
loop_
_entity.id
_entity.type
_entity.pdbx_description
1 polymer ?
#
loop_
_entity_poly.entity_id
_entity_poly.type
_entity_poly.pdbx_seq_one_letter_code
_entity_poly.pdbx_strand_id
1 'polypeptide(L)'
;MEDDYNNVSNIFRIGIHAMQELYFTDNLSMPIYVGTYVMNSYKPDGKKIWIYSKLGIRYTFEDLIFVNINLKTHTSVADYIELGVGMRLY
;
A
#
# COMPACT_ATOMS: atom_id res chain seq x y z
N MET A 1 15.33 -34.69 2.79
CA MET A 1 15.53 -33.44 2.02
C MET A 1 14.33 -33.24 1.09
N GLU A 2 13.10 -33.16 1.63
CA GLU A 2 11.89 -32.98 0.80
C GLU A 2 10.74 -32.27 1.54
N ASP A 3 11.01 -31.59 2.66
CA ASP A 3 9.97 -30.90 3.46
C ASP A 3 10.09 -29.37 3.46
N ASP A 4 11.13 -28.79 2.86
CA ASP A 4 11.39 -27.34 2.92
C ASP A 4 10.80 -26.53 1.76
N TYR A 5 10.28 -27.16 0.71
CA TYR A 5 9.73 -26.46 -0.46
C TYR A 5 8.24 -26.06 -0.31
N ASN A 6 7.53 -26.59 0.69
CA ASN A 6 6.10 -26.29 0.87
C ASN A 6 5.82 -24.99 1.64
N ASN A 7 6.82 -24.43 2.33
CA ASN A 7 6.66 -23.23 3.18
C ASN A 7 6.78 -21.90 2.42
N VAL A 8 7.15 -21.94 1.14
CA VAL A 8 7.27 -20.75 0.28
C VAL A 8 5.91 -20.37 -0.36
N SER A 9 4.87 -21.19 -0.15
CA SER A 9 3.65 -21.18 -0.98
C SER A 9 2.57 -20.19 -0.55
N ASN A 10 2.70 -19.48 0.58
CA ASN A 10 1.61 -18.64 1.07
C ASN A 10 2.05 -17.27 1.61
N ILE A 11 2.74 -16.52 0.75
CA ILE A 11 3.01 -15.07 0.92
C ILE A 11 1.79 -14.19 0.63
N PHE A 12 0.62 -14.78 0.41
CA PHE A 12 -0.60 -14.04 0.13
C PHE A 12 -1.07 -13.30 1.38
N ARG A 13 -1.25 -11.98 1.25
CA ARG A 13 -1.72 -11.11 2.32
C ARG A 13 -2.93 -10.34 1.83
N ILE A 14 -4.05 -10.50 2.53
CA ILE A 14 -5.25 -9.71 2.28
C ILE A 14 -5.33 -8.63 3.35
N GLY A 15 -5.40 -7.38 2.90
CA GLY A 15 -5.59 -6.23 3.75
C GLY A 15 -6.77 -5.40 3.30
N ILE A 16 -7.36 -4.69 4.25
CA ILE A 16 -8.30 -3.62 3.98
C ILE A 16 -7.64 -2.31 4.40
N HIS A 17 -7.91 -1.25 3.65
CA HIS A 17 -7.42 0.09 3.94
C HIS A 17 -8.49 1.13 3.66
N ALA A 18 -8.52 2.15 4.51
CA ALA A 18 -9.20 3.39 4.24
C ALA A 18 -8.20 4.35 3.59
N MET A 19 -8.66 5.08 2.57
CA MET A 19 -7.90 6.12 1.89
C MET A 19 -8.60 7.47 2.08
N GLN A 20 -7.85 8.48 2.50
CA GLN A 20 -8.26 9.87 2.45
C GLN A 20 -7.36 10.59 1.45
N GLU A 21 -7.94 11.28 0.48
CA GLU A 21 -7.20 12.12 -0.46
C GLU A 21 -7.27 13.59 -0.02
N LEU A 22 -6.12 14.25 0.06
CA LEU A 22 -6.01 15.68 0.30
C LEU A 22 -5.66 16.37 -1.01
N TYR A 23 -6.51 17.29 -1.46
CA TYR A 23 -6.26 18.08 -2.66
C TYR A 23 -5.56 19.39 -2.27
N PHE A 24 -4.35 19.60 -2.78
CA PHE A 24 -3.64 20.86 -2.64
C PHE A 24 -3.90 21.78 -3.84
N THR A 25 -4.08 21.19 -5.02
CA THR A 25 -4.38 21.86 -6.29
C THR A 25 -5.16 20.86 -7.15
N ASP A 26 -5.80 21.32 -8.22
CA ASP A 26 -6.53 20.46 -9.16
C ASP A 26 -5.66 19.30 -9.71
N ASN A 27 -4.36 19.58 -9.91
CA ASN A 27 -3.39 18.62 -10.44
C ASN A 27 -2.57 17.91 -9.36
N LEU A 28 -2.59 18.36 -8.09
CA LEU A 28 -1.73 17.81 -7.04
C LEU A 28 -2.55 17.40 -5.82
N SER A 29 -2.51 16.11 -5.53
CA SER A 29 -3.17 15.51 -4.38
C SER A 29 -2.21 14.60 -3.61
N MET A 30 -2.53 14.38 -2.34
CA MET A 30 -1.77 13.55 -1.44
C MET A 30 -2.70 12.49 -0.83
N PRO A 31 -2.67 11.26 -1.35
CA PRO A 31 -3.44 10.18 -0.77
C PRO A 31 -2.75 9.63 0.49
N ILE A 32 -3.51 9.56 1.58
CA ILE A 32 -3.13 8.97 2.86
C ILE A 32 -3.94 7.69 3.02
N TYR A 33 -3.26 6.58 3.29
CA TYR A 33 -3.89 5.28 3.50
C TYR A 33 -3.57 4.76 4.89
N VAL A 34 -4.57 4.24 5.58
CA VAL A 34 -4.40 3.51 6.84
C VAL A 34 -5.17 2.21 6.70
N GLY A 35 -4.48 1.08 6.90
CA GLY A 35 -5.06 -0.23 6.71
C GLY A 35 -4.57 -1.25 7.72
N THR A 36 -5.26 -2.38 7.73
CA THR A 36 -4.90 -3.54 8.55
C THR A 36 -5.00 -4.79 7.70
N TYR A 37 -4.21 -5.80 8.05
CA TYR A 37 -4.31 -7.11 7.42
C TYR A 37 -5.44 -7.92 8.06
N VAL A 38 -6.35 -8.44 7.25
CA VAL A 38 -7.46 -9.30 7.70
C VAL A 38 -7.02 -10.77 7.74
N MET A 39 -6.25 -11.18 6.72
CA MET A 39 -5.62 -12.50 6.68
C MET A 39 -4.12 -12.32 6.45
N ASN A 40 -3.34 -12.83 7.40
CA ASN A 40 -1.90 -12.96 7.23
C ASN A 40 -1.48 -14.39 7.57
N SER A 41 -1.06 -15.15 6.56
CA SER A 41 -0.51 -16.50 6.75
C SER A 41 0.89 -16.47 7.34
N TYR A 42 1.53 -15.30 7.43
CA TYR A 42 2.82 -15.11 8.07
C TYR A 42 2.61 -14.79 9.56
N LYS A 43 2.94 -15.72 10.45
CA LYS A 43 3.00 -15.51 11.91
C LYS A 43 4.46 -15.33 12.35
N PRO A 44 5.06 -14.12 12.30
CA PRO A 44 6.23 -13.86 13.10
C PRO A 44 5.74 -13.62 14.53
N ASP A 45 6.27 -14.43 15.42
CA ASP A 45 6.13 -14.43 16.87
C ASP A 45 5.88 -13.02 17.46
N GLY A 46 4.77 -12.86 18.20
CA GLY A 46 4.62 -11.83 19.24
C GLY A 46 4.20 -10.39 18.88
N LYS A 47 4.04 -9.97 17.61
CA LYS A 47 3.62 -8.58 17.29
C LYS A 47 2.16 -8.49 16.84
N LYS A 48 1.30 -8.05 17.77
CA LYS A 48 -0.18 -8.05 17.70
C LYS A 48 -0.80 -6.93 16.85
N ILE A 49 0.00 -5.98 16.34
CA ILE A 49 -0.48 -4.85 15.52
C ILE A 49 -0.05 -5.06 14.07
N TRP A 50 -1.04 -5.36 13.22
CA TRP A 50 -0.91 -5.54 11.77
C TRP A 50 -1.37 -4.31 11.00
N ILE A 51 -1.17 -3.13 11.58
CA ILE A 51 -1.58 -1.86 10.98
C ILE A 51 -0.44 -1.37 10.10
N TYR A 52 -0.77 -1.01 8.86
CA TYR A 52 0.14 -0.35 7.94
C TYR A 52 -0.41 1.01 7.56
N SER A 53 0.50 1.93 7.32
CA SER A 53 0.17 3.25 6.78
C SER A 53 0.85 3.39 5.43
N LYS A 54 0.17 4.01 4.47
CA LYS A 54 0.80 4.45 3.23
C LYS A 54 0.60 5.94 3.09
N LEU A 55 1.64 6.61 2.63
CA LEU A 55 1.61 8.03 2.34
C LEU A 55 2.04 8.21 0.90
N GLY A 56 1.25 8.90 0.09
CA GLY A 56 1.59 9.10 -1.31
C GLY A 56 1.39 10.51 -1.80
N ILE A 57 1.96 10.77 -2.96
CA ILE A 57 1.77 11.98 -3.75
C ILE A 57 1.24 11.53 -5.11
N ARG A 58 0.18 12.19 -5.57
CA ARG A 58 -0.45 11.97 -6.86
C ARG A 58 -0.46 13.26 -7.65
N TYR A 59 0.06 13.19 -8.87
CA TYR A 59 0.02 14.30 -9.82
C TYR A 59 -0.80 13.91 -11.04
N THR A 60 -1.79 14.73 -11.39
CA THR A 60 -2.69 14.52 -12.52
C THR A 60 -2.33 15.47 -13.65
N PHE A 61 -2.09 14.92 -14.83
CA PHE A 61 -1.87 15.61 -16.09
C PHE A 61 -3.19 15.69 -16.87
N GLU A 62 -3.64 16.91 -17.12
CA GLU A 62 -4.82 17.23 -17.96
C GLU A 62 -6.07 16.42 -17.61
N ASP A 63 -6.29 16.15 -16.32
CA ASP A 63 -7.41 15.36 -15.78
C ASP A 63 -7.57 13.92 -16.32
N LEU A 64 -6.69 13.48 -17.21
CA LEU A 64 -6.76 12.20 -17.90
C LEU A 64 -5.78 11.19 -17.34
N ILE A 65 -4.52 11.59 -17.13
CA ILE A 65 -3.45 10.67 -16.71
C ILE A 65 -2.95 11.12 -15.36
N PHE A 66 -2.87 10.21 -14.39
CA PHE A 66 -2.25 10.51 -13.10
C PHE A 66 -1.07 9.59 -12.83
N VAL A 67 -0.04 10.13 -12.21
CA VAL A 67 1.08 9.39 -11.66
C VAL A 67 0.98 9.41 -10.15
N ASN A 68 1.31 8.30 -9.51
CA ASN A 68 1.31 8.17 -8.07
C ASN A 68 2.64 7.63 -7.57
N ILE A 69 3.13 8.24 -6.50
CA ILE A 69 4.30 7.77 -5.76
C ILE A 69 3.81 7.55 -4.34
N ASN A 70 3.72 6.30 -3.90
CA ASN A 70 3.29 5.97 -2.54
C ASN A 70 4.44 5.33 -1.77
N LEU A 71 4.59 5.68 -0.51
CA LEU A 71 5.53 5.09 0.43
C LEU A 71 4.72 4.28 1.45
N LYS A 72 4.94 2.97 1.50
CA LYS A 72 4.34 2.12 2.53
C LYS A 72 5.29 2.01 3.73
N THR A 73 4.71 2.14 4.91
CA THR A 73 5.39 1.94 6.18
C THR A 73 4.70 0.86 7.01
N HIS A 74 5.49 0.01 7.67
CA HIS A 74 5.02 -0.91 8.72
C HIS A 74 5.56 -0.44 10.05
N THR A 75 4.67 -0.11 11.00
CA THR A 75 5.02 0.22 12.39
C THR A 75 6.30 1.09 12.48
N SER A 76 6.32 2.19 11.71
CA SER A 76 7.39 3.19 11.63
C SER A 76 8.66 2.85 10.84
N VAL A 77 8.74 1.71 10.15
CA VAL A 77 9.83 1.40 9.20
C VAL A 77 9.33 1.53 7.76
N ALA A 78 10.06 2.28 6.93
CA ALA A 78 9.80 2.40 5.50
C ALA A 78 10.15 1.08 4.80
N ASP A 79 9.19 0.51 4.10
CA ASP A 79 9.28 -0.84 3.54
C ASP A 79 9.62 -0.74 2.04
N TYR A 80 8.75 -0.06 1.29
CA TYR A 80 8.90 0.08 -0.16
C TYR A 80 8.18 1.30 -0.71
N ILE A 81 8.67 1.76 -1.86
CA ILE A 81 8.05 2.79 -2.68
C ILE A 81 7.25 2.11 -3.80
N GLU A 82 6.00 2.51 -3.96
CA GLU A 82 5.10 2.09 -5.03
C GLU A 82 5.01 3.23 -6.05
N LEU A 83 5.47 2.98 -7.27
CA LEU A 83 5.25 3.86 -8.41
C LEU A 83 4.08 3.33 -9.21
N GLY A 84 3.12 4.18 -9.52
CA GLY A 84 1.97 3.83 -10.34
C GLY A 84 1.64 4.92 -11.33
N VAL A 85 1.00 4.50 -12.41
CA VAL A 85 0.37 5.36 -13.40
C VAL A 85 -1.04 4.86 -13.57
N GLY A 86 -1.98 5.78 -13.69
CA GLY A 86 -3.37 5.47 -13.93
C GLY A 86 -3.99 6.48 -14.89
N MET A 87 -5.17 6.12 -15.36
CA MET A 87 -5.96 6.95 -16.25
C MET A 87 -7.34 7.12 -15.67
N ARG A 88 -7.86 8.35 -15.69
CA ARG A 88 -9.25 8.63 -15.40
C ARG A 88 -10.04 8.37 -16.67
N LEU A 89 -10.84 7.30 -16.67
CA LEU A 89 -11.85 7.09 -17.69
C LEU A 89 -13.02 7.99 -17.32
N TYR A 90 -13.31 8.93 -18.21
CA TYR A 90 -14.38 9.93 -18.09
C TYR A 90 -15.74 9.26 -17.89
#